data_AF-A0A2H6F157-F1
#
_entry.id   AF-A0A2H6F157-F1
#
_cell.length_a   1.000
_cell.length_b   1.000
_cell.length_c   1.000
_cell.angle_alpha   90.00
_cell.angle_beta   90.00
_cell.angle_gamma   90.00
#
_symmetry.space_group_name_H-M   'P 1'
#
loop_
_entity.id
_entity.type
_entity.pdbx_description
1 polymer ?
#
loop_
_entity_poly.entity_id
_entity_poly.type
_entity_poly.pdbx_seq_one_letter_code
_entity_poly.pdbx_strand_id
1 'polypeptide(L)'
;MLKAFYVRDKDEHPPRIHNLPRLAEKTALALNDEQKQFLIDINDFNLEARYPDQRYSFYKLCTKEFTEEYFRKIKGTYTWLLSQIKQ
;
A
#
# COMPACT_ATOMS: atom_id res chain seq x y z
N MET A 1 5.81 -0.50 -5.78
CA MET A 1 5.36 0.65 -6.60
C MET A 1 5.74 1.99 -5.98
N LEU A 2 5.23 2.39 -4.81
CA LEU A 2 5.52 3.72 -4.24
C LEU A 2 7.02 4.03 -4.07
N LYS A 3 7.83 3.02 -3.73
CA LYS A 3 9.30 3.15 -3.70
C LYS A 3 9.91 3.48 -5.08
N ALA A 4 9.33 3.00 -6.17
CA ALA A 4 9.77 3.36 -7.53
C ALA A 4 9.41 4.82 -7.87
N PHE A 5 8.24 5.28 -7.44
CA PHE A 5 7.87 6.70 -7.55
C PHE A 5 8.80 7.61 -6.75
N TYR A 6 9.21 7.18 -5.55
CA TYR A 6 10.20 7.93 -4.77
C TYR A 6 11.50 8.12 -5.57
N VAL A 7 12.03 7.04 -6.16
CA VAL A 7 13.24 7.13 -7.01
C VAL A 7 12.99 8.04 -8.20
N ARG A 8 11.85 7.91 -8.89
CA ARG A 8 11.50 8.78 -10.03
C ARG A 8 11.47 10.26 -9.65
N ASP A 9 10.91 10.60 -8.49
CA ASP A 9 10.65 11.98 -8.08
C ASP A 9 11.83 12.64 -7.35
N LYS A 10 12.73 11.84 -6.77
CA LYS A 10 13.81 12.31 -5.89
C LYS A 10 15.22 11.94 -6.38
N ASP A 11 15.33 11.02 -7.33
CA ASP A 11 16.60 10.43 -7.78
C ASP A 11 17.47 9.87 -6.62
N GLU A 12 16.80 9.36 -5.59
CA GLU A 12 17.42 8.88 -4.36
C GLU A 12 16.88 7.50 -3.96
N HIS A 13 17.63 6.81 -3.10
CA HIS A 13 17.15 5.56 -2.51
C HIS A 13 15.98 5.84 -1.55
N PRO A 14 14.87 5.09 -1.67
CA PRO A 14 13.71 5.29 -0.80
C PRO A 14 14.04 4.91 0.65
N PRO A 15 13.39 5.55 1.63
CA PRO A 15 13.55 5.17 3.03
C PRO A 15 13.19 3.70 3.24
N ARG A 16 13.91 3.03 4.14
CA ARG A 16 13.68 1.62 4.52
C ARG A 16 12.48 1.49 5.47
N ILE A 17 11.33 1.98 5.03
CA ILE A 17 10.05 1.87 5.71
C ILE A 17 9.06 1.10 4.83
N HIS A 18 8.04 0.52 5.47
CA HIS A 18 6.92 -0.16 4.81
C HIS A 18 5.61 0.62 4.92
N ASN A 19 5.64 1.80 5.57
CA ASN A 19 4.46 2.63 5.74
C ASN A 19 4.02 3.24 4.40
N LEU A 20 2.93 2.73 3.83
CA LEU A 20 2.46 3.13 2.50
C LEU A 20 2.01 4.59 2.43
N PRO A 21 1.21 5.12 3.37
CA PRO A 21 0.85 6.55 3.39
C PRO A 21 2.08 7.47 3.40
N ARG A 22 3.04 7.21 4.29
CA ARG A 22 4.29 8.00 4.38
C ARG A 22 5.16 7.90 3.14
N LEU A 23 5.17 6.75 2.48
CA LEU A 23 5.88 6.60 1.21
C LEU A 23 5.19 7.43 0.12
N ALA A 24 3.86 7.41 0.05
CA ALA A 24 3.10 8.19 -0.92
C ALA A 24 3.26 9.71 -0.72
N GLU A 25 3.22 10.19 0.52
CA GLU A 25 3.45 11.61 0.86
C GLU A 25 4.81 12.14 0.40
N LYS A 26 5.80 11.25 0.23
CA LYS A 26 7.15 11.59 -0.23
C LYS A 26 7.30 11.58 -1.76
N THR A 27 6.22 11.31 -2.49
CA THR A 27 6.17 11.28 -3.96
C THR A 27 5.35 12.46 -4.49
N ALA A 28 5.47 12.75 -5.77
CA ALA A 28 4.66 13.73 -6.50
C ALA A 28 3.30 13.16 -6.97
N LEU A 29 2.89 11.98 -6.47
CA LEU A 29 1.62 11.37 -6.82
C LEU A 29 0.44 12.20 -6.29
N ALA A 30 -0.44 12.61 -7.19
CA ALA A 30 -1.71 13.26 -6.85
C ALA A 30 -2.78 12.20 -6.51
N LEU A 31 -2.73 11.68 -5.29
CA LEU A 31 -3.73 10.73 -4.80
C LEU A 31 -5.02 11.45 -4.39
N ASN A 32 -6.16 10.88 -4.75
CA ASN A 32 -7.44 11.29 -4.18
C ASN A 32 -7.63 10.71 -2.76
N ASP A 33 -8.66 11.17 -2.05
CA ASP A 33 -8.85 10.79 -0.64
C ASP A 33 -9.22 9.32 -0.47
N GLU A 34 -9.95 8.73 -1.42
CA GLU A 34 -10.24 7.29 -1.43
C GLU A 34 -8.97 6.45 -1.54
N GLN A 35 -8.04 6.84 -2.42
CA GLN A 35 -6.75 6.16 -2.60
C GLN A 35 -5.87 6.32 -1.36
N LYS A 36 -5.83 7.50 -0.74
CA LYS A 36 -5.11 7.72 0.52
C LYS A 36 -5.66 6.83 1.62
N GLN A 37 -6.99 6.80 1.78
CA GLN A 37 -7.64 5.95 2.78
C GLN A 37 -7.34 4.47 2.50
N PHE A 38 -7.42 4.04 1.24
CA PHE A 38 -7.10 2.66 0.88
C PHE A 38 -5.65 2.29 1.19
N LEU A 39 -4.70 3.20 0.98
CA LEU A 39 -3.30 2.97 1.38
C LEU A 39 -3.13 2.84 2.89
N ILE A 40 -3.93 3.56 3.69
CA ILE A 40 -3.96 3.40 5.15
C ILE A 40 -4.50 2.01 5.50
N ASP A 41 -5.62 1.61 4.91
CA ASP A 41 -6.27 0.32 5.22
C ASP A 41 -5.34 -0.87 4.92
N ILE A 42 -4.69 -0.89 3.76
CA ILE A 42 -3.79 -1.99 3.38
C ILE A 42 -2.40 -1.88 4.02
N ASN A 43 -2.08 -0.74 4.63
CA ASN A 43 -0.85 -0.59 5.39
C ASN A 43 -0.83 -1.52 6.61
N ASP A 44 -2.00 -1.76 7.19
CA ASP A 44 -2.18 -2.66 8.32
C ASP A 44 -1.92 -4.12 7.94
N PHE A 45 -1.93 -4.48 6.66
CA PHE A 45 -1.61 -5.85 6.23
C PHE A 45 -0.11 -6.15 6.38
N ASN A 46 0.73 -5.12 6.47
CA ASN A 46 2.12 -5.24 6.88
C ASN A 46 2.21 -5.31 8.42
N LEU A 47 1.45 -6.23 9.03
CA LEU A 47 1.48 -6.51 10.46
C LEU A 47 2.85 -7.10 10.83
N GLU A 48 3.75 -6.26 11.33
CA GLU A 48 4.85 -6.67 12.18
C GLU A 48 4.32 -7.02 13.58
N ALA A 49 3.33 -7.91 13.64
CA ALA A 49 2.74 -8.34 14.89
C ALA A 49 3.82 -9.08 15.69
N ARG A 50 4.25 -8.44 16.77
CA ARG A 50 5.20 -8.98 17.77
C ARG A 50 4.56 -10.11 18.59
N TYR A 51 3.22 -10.14 18.65
CA TYR A 51 2.45 -11.12 19.40
C TYR A 51 1.62 -12.05 18.48
N PRO A 52 1.61 -13.37 18.74
CA PRO A 52 0.90 -14.35 17.91
C PRO A 52 -0.62 -14.15 17.82
N ASP A 53 -1.25 -13.60 18.86
CA ASP A 53 -2.68 -13.33 18.95
C ASP A 53 -3.15 -12.29 17.93
N GLN A 54 -2.36 -11.24 17.71
CA GLN A 54 -2.61 -10.23 16.68
C GLN A 54 -2.56 -10.84 15.27
N ARG A 55 -1.57 -11.71 15.01
CA ARG A 55 -1.47 -12.45 13.74
C ARG A 55 -2.66 -13.36 13.53
N TYR A 56 -3.08 -14.08 14.58
CA TYR A 56 -4.20 -15.00 14.52
C TYR A 56 -5.54 -14.30 14.31
N SER A 57 -5.71 -13.12 14.92
CA SER A 57 -6.92 -12.30 14.75
C SER A 57 -7.03 -11.77 13.33
N PHE A 58 -5.92 -11.29 12.74
CA PHE A 58 -5.87 -10.90 11.34
C PHE A 58 -6.11 -12.10 10.40
N TYR A 59 -5.51 -13.26 10.70
CA TYR A 59 -5.75 -14.48 9.93
C TYR A 59 -7.24 -14.86 9.88
N LYS A 60 -7.96 -14.73 11.00
CA LYS A 60 -9.41 -14.97 11.05
C LYS A 60 -10.23 -13.96 10.22
N LEU A 61 -9.74 -12.73 10.08
CA LEU A 61 -10.39 -11.70 9.26
C LEU A 61 -10.29 -12.02 7.77
N CYS A 62 -9.19 -12.64 7.33
CA CYS A 62 -8.89 -12.96 5.94
C CYS A 62 -9.73 -14.12 5.39
N THR A 63 -11.06 -13.99 5.38
CA THR A 63 -11.94 -14.92 4.66
C THR A 63 -11.67 -14.86 3.15
N LYS A 64 -12.24 -15.81 2.39
CA LYS A 64 -12.12 -15.83 0.94
C LYS A 64 -12.67 -14.53 0.34
N GLU A 65 -13.85 -14.12 0.79
CA GLU A 65 -14.56 -12.93 0.31
C GLU A 65 -13.76 -11.66 0.62
N PHE A 66 -13.25 -11.55 1.85
CA PHE A 66 -12.37 -10.44 2.26
C PHE A 66 -11.12 -10.37 1.38
N THR A 67 -10.44 -11.50 1.22
CA THR A 67 -9.20 -11.58 0.45
C THR A 67 -9.44 -11.23 -1.02
N GLU A 68 -10.50 -11.75 -1.63
CA GLU A 68 -10.85 -11.46 -3.02
C GLU A 68 -11.20 -9.99 -3.24
N GLU A 69 -11.93 -9.38 -2.30
CA GLU A 69 -12.27 -7.95 -2.36
C GLU A 69 -11.00 -7.08 -2.33
N TYR A 70 -10.14 -7.27 -1.33
CA TYR A 70 -8.91 -6.50 -1.20
C TYR A 70 -7.95 -6.77 -2.35
N PHE A 71 -7.84 -8.03 -2.81
CA PHE A 71 -7.00 -8.37 -3.96
C PHE A 71 -7.44 -7.63 -5.23
N ARG A 72 -8.76 -7.55 -5.49
CA ARG A 72 -9.31 -6.78 -6.60
C ARG A 72 -8.98 -5.29 -6.47
N LYS A 73 -9.17 -4.70 -5.29
CA LYS A 73 -8.84 -3.29 -5.02
C LYS A 73 -7.35 -3.01 -5.21
N ILE A 74 -6.47 -3.86 -4.67
CA ILE A 74 -5.01 -3.77 -4.82
C ILE A 74 -4.61 -3.84 -6.30
N LYS A 75 -5.19 -4.74 -7.09
CA LYS A 75 -4.96 -4.81 -8.54
C LYS A 75 -5.38 -3.53 -9.26
N GLY A 76 -6.51 -2.96 -8.88
CA GLY A 76 -6.97 -1.66 -9.39
C GLY A 76 -5.96 -0.55 -9.10
N THR A 77 -5.56 -0.40 -7.84
CA THR A 77 -4.55 0.58 -7.42
C THR A 77 -3.21 0.36 -8.11
N TYR A 78 -2.76 -0.89 -8.25
CA TYR A 78 -1.52 -1.22 -8.97
C TYR A 78 -1.58 -0.79 -10.44
N THR A 79 -2.69 -1.08 -11.12
CA THR A 79 -2.90 -0.71 -12.53
C THR A 79 -2.92 0.81 -12.69
N TRP A 80 -3.60 1.52 -11.78
CA TRP A 80 -3.59 2.98 -11.76
C TRP A 80 -2.17 3.52 -11.52
N LEU A 81 -1.43 2.98 -10.55
CA LEU A 81 -0.04 3.37 -10.31
C LEU A 81 0.83 3.13 -11.56
N LEU A 82 0.66 2.02 -12.27
CA LEU A 82 1.41 1.79 -13.52
C LEU A 82 1.12 2.84 -14.59
N SER A 83 -0.12 3.32 -14.70
CA SER A 83 -0.46 4.36 -15.68
C SER A 83 0.21 5.71 -15.36
N GLN A 84 0.53 5.96 -14.10
CA GLN A 84 1.24 7.17 -13.67
C GLN A 84 2.77 7.10 -13.86
N ILE A 85 3.35 5.92 -14.14
CA ILE A 85 4.81 5.76 -14.39
C ILE A 85 5.16 6.00 -15.86
N LYS A 86 4.25 5.69 -16.79
CA LYS A 86 4.52 5.73 -18.24
C LYS A 86 4.30 7.10 -18.88
N GLN A 87 4.03 8.13 -18.08
CA GLN A 87 3.98 9.53 -18.50
C GLN A 87 5.32 10.19 -18.14
#